data_AF-A0A7X8HT09-F1
#
_entry.id   AF-A0A7X8HT09-F1
#
_cell.length_a   1.000
_cell.length_b   1.000
_cell.length_c   1.000
_cell.angle_alpha   90.00
_cell.angle_beta   90.00
_cell.angle_gamma   90.00
#
_symmetry.space_group_name_H-M   'P 1'
#
loop_
_entity.id
_entity.type
_entity.pdbx_description
1 polymer ?
#
loop_
_entity_poly.entity_id
_entity_poly.type
_entity_poly.pdbx_seq_one_letter_code
_entity_poly.pdbx_strand_id
1 'polypeptide(L)' 'VINNGAEFILAIAGSIMRMPGLPKIPQAQHIDIVNGEIVGLS' A
#
# COMPACT_ATOMS: atom_id res chain seq x y z
N VAL A 1 8.39 -11.40 16.64
CA VAL A 1 9.21 -11.82 15.47
C VAL A 1 10.62 -11.29 15.69
N ILE A 2 11.64 -12.10 15.43
CA ILE A 2 13.03 -11.64 15.48
C ILE A 2 13.46 -11.33 14.05
N ASN A 3 13.78 -10.07 13.77
CA ASN A 3 14.28 -9.65 12.46
C ASN A 3 15.79 -9.41 12.56
N ASN A 4 16.58 -10.47 12.37
CA ASN A 4 18.02 -10.46 12.61
C ASN A 4 18.79 -9.47 11.73
N GLY A 5 18.32 -9.23 10.50
CA GLY A 5 18.97 -8.26 9.59
C GLY A 5 18.63 -6.80 9.91
N ALA A 6 17.51 -6.55 10.58
CA ALA A 6 17.11 -5.20 11.02
C ALA A 6 17.47 -4.94 12.49
N GLU A 7 18.04 -5.93 13.18
CA GLU A 7 18.56 -5.87 14.56
C GLU A 7 17.55 -5.39 15.62
N PHE A 8 16.25 -5.70 15.44
CA PHE A 8 15.24 -5.44 16.47
C PHE A 8 14.22 -6.57 16.63
N ILE A 9 13.58 -6.58 17.80
CA ILE A 9 12.49 -7.48 18.12
C ILE A 9 11.17 -6.75 17.86
N LEU A 10 10.32 -7.34 17.02
CA LEU A 10 8.96 -6.85 16.79
C LEU A 10 7.98 -7.58 17.73
N ALA A 11 7.41 -6.85 18.67
CA ALA A 11 6.27 -7.30 19.47
C ALA A 11 4.98 -7.13 18.67
N ILE A 12 4.20 -8.20 18.52
CA ILE A 12 2.95 -8.22 17.76
C ILE A 12 1.80 -8.38 18.76
N ALA A 13 0.93 -7.37 18.87
CA ALA A 13 -0.21 -7.35 19.79
C ALA A 13 -1.56 -7.64 19.11
N GLY A 14 -1.54 -8.16 17.88
CA GLY A 14 -2.74 -8.42 17.07
C GLY A 14 -2.39 -8.79 15.63
N SER A 15 -3.39 -8.89 14.76
CA SER A 15 -3.13 -9.17 13.34
C SER A 15 -2.46 -7.98 12.65
N ILE A 16 -1.37 -8.23 11.92
CA ILE A 16 -0.68 -7.24 11.09
C ILE A 16 -0.94 -7.57 9.62
N MET A 17 -1.65 -6.69 8.92
CA MET A 17 -1.86 -6.79 7.47
C MET A 17 -0.59 -6.33 6.75
N ARG A 18 0.11 -7.26 6.08
CA ARG A 18 1.34 -6.98 5.32
C ARG A 18 1.10 -6.73 3.83
N MET A 19 -0.09 -7.09 3.34
CA MET A 19 -0.51 -6.92 1.96
C MET A 19 -1.95 -6.43 1.96
N PRO A 20 -2.17 -5.11 1.91
CA PRO A 20 -3.52 -4.56 1.82
C PRO A 20 -4.15 -4.84 0.45
N GLY A 21 -5.45 -5.09 0.46
CA GLY A 21 -6.25 -5.18 -0.76
C GLY A 21 -6.69 -3.80 -1.26
N LEU A 22 -7.24 -3.76 -2.47
CA LEU A 22 -7.86 -2.55 -3.03
C LEU A 22 -9.27 -2.35 -2.45
N PRO A 23 -9.73 -1.09 -2.33
CA PRO A 23 -11.11 -0.79 -1.94
C PRO A 23 -12.10 -1.19 -3.05
N LYS A 24 -13.41 -1.18 -2.73
CA LYS A 24 -14.49 -1.56 -3.66
C LYS A 24 -14.44 -0.82 -5.00
N ILE A 25 -14.08 0.48 -4.98
CA ILE A 25 -13.82 1.29 -6.17
C ILE A 25 -12.34 1.70 -6.11
N PRO A 26 -11.45 1.03 -6.86
CA PRO A 26 -10.02 1.33 -6.86
C PRO A 26 -9.73 2.70 -7.49
N GLN A 27 -8.76 3.44 -6.94
CA GLN A 27 -8.29 4.69 -7.56
C GLN A 27 -7.78 4.52 -8.98
N ALA A 28 -7.30 3.32 -9.33
CA ALA A 28 -6.90 2.97 -10.69
C ALA A 28 -8.00 3.18 -11.74
N GLN A 29 -9.29 3.19 -11.37
CA GLN A 29 -10.38 3.50 -12.31
C GLN A 29 -10.43 4.97 -12.73
N HIS A 30 -9.82 5.86 -11.95
CA HIS A 30 -9.82 7.30 -12.18
C HIS A 30 -8.49 7.80 -12.78
N ILE A 31 -7.46 6.96 -12.83
CA ILE A 31 -6.15 7.31 -13.39
C ILE A 31 -6.22 7.25 -14.92
N ASP A 32 -5.82 8.34 -15.57
CA ASP A 32 -5.79 8.43 -17.03
C ASP A 32 -4.70 9.40 -17.52
N ILE A 33 -4.49 9.45 -18.83
CA ILE A 33 -3.62 10.41 -19.51
C ILE A 33 -4.47 11.26 -20.46
N VAL A 34 -4.58 12.56 -20.16
CA VAL A 34 -5.35 13.51 -20.96
C VAL A 34 -4.40 14.60 -21.45
N ASN A 35 -4.32 14.80 -22.78
CA ASN A 35 -3.42 15.78 -23.41
C ASN A 35 -1.94 15.63 -23.03
N GLY A 36 -1.50 14.40 -22.73
CA GLY A 36 -0.13 14.12 -22.29
C GLY A 36 0.10 14.36 -20.79
N GLU A 37 -0.91 14.78 -20.03
CA GLU A 37 -0.84 14.98 -18.59
C GLU A 37 -1.56 13.84 -17.86
N ILE A 38 -0.97 13.38 -16.73
CA ILE A 38 -1.56 12.35 -15.89
C ILE A 38 -2.64 13.00 -15.02
N VAL A 39 -3.86 12.46 -15.06
CA VAL A 39 -4.99 12.89 -14.24
C VAL A 39 -5.43 11.75 -13.31
N GLY A 40 -6.08 12.09 -12.19
CA GLY A 40 -6.59 11.12 -11.22
C GLY A 40 -5.54 10.49 -10.29
N LEU A 41 -4.30 10.96 -10.36
CA LEU A 41 -3.20 10.61 -9.47
C LEU A 41 -2.83 11.84 -8.63
N SER A 42 -3.45 12.01 -7.45
CA SER A 42 -3.18 13.11 -6.50
C SER A 42 -3.58 12.73 -5.08
#